data_AF-A0A5P8NDF9-F1
#
_entry.id   AF-A0A5P8NDF9-F1
#
_cell.length_a   1.000
_cell.length_b   1.000
_cell.length_c   1.000
_cell.angle_alpha   90.00
_cell.angle_beta   90.00
_cell.angle_gamma   90.00
#
_symmetry.space_group_name_H-M   'P 1'
#
loop_
_entity.id
_entity.type
_entity.pdbx_description
1 polymer ?
#
loop_
_entity_poly.entity_id
_entity_poly.type
_entity_poly.pdbx_seq_one_letter_code
_entity_poly.pdbx_strand_id
1 'polypeptide(L)'
;MKKILLIIVLLFISYGNSFATNACDTFKPESITFVAEVKFGSNIRNYPCKNKSTVIGGVKAGETYNIIAKVDSYYKIELDNGSTGWVWDQSLKKSDKILTKKYIISSSDKKIAGKVIGKIKKLVNSKGIKYKEVLIYKLEKTLRKLKEGTKKYVIINEIIVGTKKISLEPTYTRHYKKYKIDMNKVKSTWKDWHNTARRDLGVSLYTYDSRLDNSAYEWSYISDQKGVMEHKRNYFDVYYDYKVIEKWFNDRGVICKVKNRATSSESIGKYGYKCTDNDCTDELINSLKEIFDIYMAEKGLSYPANAHYKAITHADISKIGLGLAISDAPVDENGWGGKNYYNYYVTTHYCTEFID
;
A
#
# COMPACT_ATOMS: atom_id res chain seq x y z
N MET A 1 53.01 -7.36 46.90
CA MET A 1 52.55 -8.59 46.20
C MET A 1 52.13 -9.57 47.30
N LYS A 2 50.88 -9.71 47.74
CA LYS A 2 49.67 -10.24 47.08
C LYS A 2 48.47 -9.81 47.96
N LYS A 3 47.94 -8.60 47.80
CA LYS A 3 46.64 -8.31 47.17
C LYS A 3 45.95 -9.48 46.46
N ILE A 4 44.64 -9.59 46.73
CA ILE A 4 43.58 -10.19 45.90
C ILE A 4 43.51 -11.72 45.93
N LEU A 5 42.78 -12.30 46.91
CA LEU A 5 41.97 -13.50 46.69
C LEU A 5 41.01 -13.83 47.86
N LEU A 6 40.20 -12.89 48.38
CA LEU A 6 39.13 -13.28 49.31
C LEU A 6 37.92 -12.33 49.36
N ILE A 7 37.61 -11.64 48.25
CA ILE A 7 36.38 -10.84 48.08
C ILE A 7 35.85 -11.05 46.64
N ILE A 8 35.60 -12.30 46.23
CA ILE A 8 34.87 -12.63 44.98
C ILE A 8 33.93 -13.83 45.22
N VAL A 9 33.22 -13.87 46.35
CA VAL A 9 32.14 -14.84 46.57
C VAL A 9 30.84 -14.18 47.11
N LEU A 10 30.81 -12.85 47.29
CA LEU A 10 29.64 -12.13 47.83
C LEU A 10 29.04 -11.06 46.89
N LEU A 11 29.37 -11.07 45.60
CA LEU A 11 28.79 -10.15 44.60
C LEU A 11 27.94 -10.83 43.51
N PHE A 12 27.49 -12.07 43.75
CA PHE A 12 26.55 -12.78 42.87
C PHE A 12 25.19 -13.02 43.54
N ILE A 13 24.63 -12.01 44.22
CA ILE A 13 23.21 -12.01 44.58
C ILE A 13 22.56 -10.73 44.08
N SER A 14 21.64 -10.92 43.14
CA SER A 14 20.54 -10.03 42.73
C SER A 14 20.80 -8.88 41.74
N TYR A 15 21.34 -9.17 40.56
CA TYR A 15 20.67 -8.62 39.37
C TYR A 15 19.51 -9.56 39.03
N GLY A 16 18.38 -9.34 39.69
CA GLY A 16 17.12 -9.93 39.27
C GLY A 16 16.81 -9.43 37.87
N ASN A 17 17.05 -10.27 36.86
CA ASN A 17 16.32 -10.16 35.62
C ASN A 17 14.85 -10.35 35.99
N SER A 18 14.10 -9.26 36.10
CA SER A 18 12.65 -9.30 36.29
C SER A 18 12.02 -9.87 35.01
N PHE A 19 12.04 -11.19 34.89
CA PHE A 19 11.16 -11.93 34.01
C PHE A 19 9.72 -11.59 34.42
N ALA A 20 8.82 -11.43 33.44
CA ALA A 20 7.40 -11.22 33.71
C ALA A 20 6.88 -12.30 34.67
N THR A 21 6.58 -11.93 35.91
CA THR A 21 6.14 -12.84 36.97
C THR A 21 4.65 -13.19 36.84
N ASN A 22 4.18 -14.06 37.73
CA ASN A 22 3.03 -14.97 37.70
C ASN A 22 1.60 -14.39 37.53
N ALA A 23 1.37 -13.41 36.65
CA ALA A 23 0.02 -12.94 36.28
C ALA A 23 -0.88 -14.04 35.68
N CYS A 24 -0.31 -15.21 35.41
CA CYS A 24 -0.99 -16.37 34.87
C CYS A 24 -1.89 -17.12 35.87
N ASP A 25 -1.72 -16.90 37.19
CA ASP A 25 -2.39 -17.71 38.22
C ASP A 25 -3.37 -16.91 39.10
N THR A 26 -3.11 -15.61 39.33
CA THR A 26 -4.01 -14.73 40.08
C THR A 26 -4.27 -13.43 39.32
N PHE A 27 -5.43 -13.33 38.67
CA PHE A 27 -5.83 -12.13 37.92
C PHE A 27 -6.70 -11.21 38.78
N LYS A 28 -6.07 -10.22 39.42
CA LYS A 28 -6.77 -9.14 40.13
C LYS A 28 -6.25 -7.78 39.66
N PRO A 29 -6.87 -7.19 38.62
CA PRO A 29 -6.48 -5.88 38.10
C PRO A 29 -6.58 -4.77 39.12
N GLU A 30 -5.48 -4.07 39.34
CA GLU A 30 -5.46 -2.79 40.02
C GLU A 30 -5.91 -1.70 39.03
N SER A 31 -6.97 -0.97 39.35
CA SER A 31 -7.43 0.14 38.53
C SER A 31 -6.48 1.33 38.71
N ILE A 32 -5.77 1.68 37.64
CA ILE A 32 -4.86 2.83 37.61
C ILE A 32 -5.06 3.60 36.31
N THR A 33 -4.85 4.91 36.33
CA THR A 33 -5.05 5.74 35.15
C THR A 33 -3.92 6.75 34.94
N PHE A 34 -3.23 6.62 33.81
CA PHE A 34 -2.23 7.57 33.35
C PHE A 34 -1.95 7.37 31.85
N VAL A 35 -1.28 8.33 31.23
CA VAL A 35 -0.81 8.21 29.85
C VAL A 35 0.59 7.61 29.84
N ALA A 36 0.80 6.56 29.04
CA ALA A 36 2.13 5.98 28.84
C ALA A 36 2.60 6.12 27.39
N GLU A 37 3.89 6.37 27.20
CA GLU A 37 4.57 6.32 25.91
C GLU A 37 5.35 5.01 25.78
N VAL A 38 5.34 4.41 24.60
CA VAL A 38 6.03 3.17 24.28
C VAL A 38 7.52 3.44 24.03
N LYS A 39 8.40 2.81 24.82
CA LYS A 39 9.87 2.91 24.70
C LYS A 39 10.40 2.05 23.55
N PHE A 40 9.85 0.85 23.38
CA PHE A 40 10.23 -0.11 22.35
C PHE A 40 9.04 -1.01 22.03
N GLY A 41 9.04 -1.61 20.83
CA GLY A 41 7.91 -2.41 20.38
C GLY A 41 7.61 -3.62 21.28
N SER A 42 6.34 -3.92 21.48
CA SER A 42 5.88 -4.99 22.38
C SER A 42 4.55 -5.57 21.92
N ASN A 43 4.27 -6.82 22.29
CA ASN A 43 3.02 -7.49 21.92
C ASN A 43 1.85 -7.00 22.79
N ILE A 44 0.72 -6.75 22.15
CA ILE A 44 -0.58 -6.58 22.80
C ILE A 44 -1.22 -7.96 22.92
N ARG A 45 -1.65 -8.33 24.12
CA ARG A 45 -2.23 -9.64 24.42
C ARG A 45 -3.65 -9.50 24.93
N ASN A 46 -4.50 -10.50 24.67
CA ASN A 46 -5.87 -10.54 25.22
C ASN A 46 -5.90 -10.85 26.73
N TYR A 47 -4.79 -11.30 27.30
CA TYR A 47 -4.65 -11.65 28.71
C TYR A 47 -3.21 -11.35 29.19
N PRO A 48 -2.96 -10.89 30.44
CA PRO A 48 -1.64 -10.45 30.91
C PRO A 48 -0.71 -11.63 31.25
N CYS A 49 -0.60 -12.62 30.38
CA CYS A 49 0.27 -13.78 30.61
C CYS A 49 0.87 -14.24 29.29
N LYS A 50 2.20 -14.36 29.20
CA LYS A 50 2.86 -14.79 27.96
C LYS A 50 2.37 -16.15 27.43
N ASN A 51 2.17 -17.12 28.33
CA ASN A 51 1.93 -18.52 27.98
C ASN A 51 0.43 -18.91 27.93
N LYS A 52 -0.46 -18.13 28.55
CA LYS A 52 -1.91 -18.34 28.57
C LYS A 52 -2.68 -17.25 27.79
N SER A 53 -2.04 -16.57 26.82
CA SER A 53 -2.67 -15.51 26.02
C SER A 53 -2.35 -15.64 24.54
N THR A 54 -3.19 -15.00 23.73
CA THR A 54 -2.99 -14.79 22.30
C THR A 54 -2.51 -13.36 22.06
N VAL A 55 -1.60 -13.19 21.12
CA VAL A 55 -1.19 -11.87 20.63
C VAL A 55 -2.30 -11.33 19.73
N ILE A 56 -2.87 -10.18 20.10
CA ILE A 56 -3.96 -9.51 19.37
C ILE A 56 -3.50 -8.23 18.65
N GLY A 57 -2.22 -7.89 18.78
CA GLY A 57 -1.62 -6.73 18.13
C GLY A 57 -0.21 -6.46 18.64
N GLY A 58 0.34 -5.32 18.28
CA GLY A 58 1.63 -4.84 18.79
C GLY A 58 1.64 -3.33 18.91
N VAL A 59 2.37 -2.84 19.90
CA VAL A 59 2.69 -1.42 20.07
C VAL A 59 4.06 -1.12 19.47
N LYS A 60 4.27 0.11 19.00
CA LYS A 60 5.51 0.62 18.40
C LYS A 60 6.07 1.75 19.25
N ALA A 61 7.40 1.88 19.25
CA ALA A 61 8.08 2.96 19.95
C ALA A 61 7.52 4.34 19.55
N GLY A 62 7.27 5.19 20.53
CA GLY A 62 6.70 6.54 20.36
C GLY A 62 5.17 6.61 20.42
N GLU A 63 4.44 5.49 20.31
CA GLU A 63 2.98 5.49 20.51
C GLU A 63 2.63 5.80 21.96
N THR A 64 1.44 6.36 22.17
CA THR A 64 0.92 6.72 23.51
C THR A 64 -0.42 6.08 23.76
N TYR A 65 -0.63 5.54 24.96
CA TYR A 65 -1.86 4.82 25.33
C TYR A 65 -2.35 5.21 26.72
N ASN A 66 -3.67 5.19 26.89
CA ASN A 66 -4.29 5.31 28.20
C ASN A 66 -4.08 3.99 28.92
N ILE A 67 -3.37 4.03 30.05
CA ILE A 67 -3.33 2.90 30.98
C ILE A 67 -4.60 2.97 31.81
N ILE A 68 -5.31 1.85 31.90
CA ILE A 68 -6.58 1.75 32.64
C ILE A 68 -6.53 0.70 33.75
N ALA A 69 -5.52 -0.16 33.76
CA ALA A 69 -5.29 -1.12 34.85
C ALA A 69 -3.85 -1.65 34.83
N LYS A 70 -3.44 -2.29 35.92
CA LYS A 70 -2.20 -3.06 36.05
C LYS A 70 -2.46 -4.43 36.67
N VAL A 71 -1.74 -5.44 36.20
CA VAL A 71 -1.58 -6.75 36.86
C VAL A 71 -0.13 -7.15 36.68
N ASP A 72 0.60 -7.34 37.78
CA ASP A 72 2.03 -7.67 37.81
C ASP A 72 2.85 -6.85 36.80
N SER A 73 3.48 -7.52 35.82
CA SER A 73 4.32 -6.90 34.79
C SER A 73 3.53 -6.45 33.54
N TYR A 74 2.22 -6.26 33.63
CA TYR A 74 1.40 -5.84 32.50
C TYR A 74 0.52 -4.63 32.82
N TYR A 75 0.47 -3.71 31.86
CA TYR A 75 -0.51 -2.64 31.83
C TYR A 75 -1.62 -2.96 30.84
N LYS A 76 -2.86 -2.64 31.23
CA LYS A 76 -4.02 -2.67 30.33
C LYS A 76 -4.12 -1.32 29.61
N ILE A 77 -4.15 -1.36 28.28
CA ILE A 77 -4.27 -0.19 27.42
C ILE A 77 -5.66 -0.11 26.78
N GLU A 78 -6.18 1.11 26.59
CA GLU A 78 -7.32 1.40 25.69
C GLU A 78 -6.81 1.60 24.26
N LEU A 79 -7.42 0.90 23.29
CA LEU A 79 -7.08 0.98 21.86
C LEU A 79 -7.99 1.98 21.13
N ASP A 80 -7.56 2.45 19.95
CA ASP A 80 -8.29 3.43 19.13
C ASP A 80 -9.75 3.05 18.82
N ASN A 81 -10.05 1.75 18.75
CA ASN A 81 -11.39 1.22 18.48
C ASN A 81 -12.25 1.04 19.76
N GLY A 82 -11.77 1.49 20.91
CA GLY A 82 -12.42 1.33 22.22
C GLY A 82 -12.25 -0.05 22.87
N SER A 83 -11.60 -1.00 22.20
CA SER A 83 -11.21 -2.27 22.82
C SER A 83 -10.00 -2.10 23.73
N THR A 84 -9.62 -3.16 24.44
CA THR A 84 -8.51 -3.12 25.40
C THR A 84 -7.58 -4.31 25.23
N GLY A 85 -6.31 -4.14 25.60
CA GLY A 85 -5.34 -5.24 25.61
C GLY A 85 -4.26 -5.05 26.67
N TRP A 86 -3.45 -6.07 26.90
CA TRP A 86 -2.38 -6.08 27.89
C TRP A 86 -1.02 -6.00 27.22
N VAL A 87 -0.19 -5.07 27.70
CA VAL A 87 1.17 -4.82 27.18
C VAL A 87 2.16 -4.91 28.34
N TRP A 88 3.35 -5.43 28.06
CA TRP A 88 4.41 -5.54 29.04
C TRP A 88 4.80 -4.15 29.59
N ASP A 89 4.79 -3.99 30.91
CA ASP A 89 4.98 -2.69 31.55
C ASP A 89 6.34 -2.07 31.24
N GLN A 90 7.38 -2.90 31.11
CA GLN A 90 8.74 -2.45 30.80
C GLN A 90 8.88 -1.84 29.41
N SER A 91 7.94 -2.09 28.48
CA SER A 91 7.95 -1.40 27.19
C SER A 91 7.35 0.01 27.25
N LEU A 92 6.90 0.46 28.42
CA LEU A 92 6.19 1.72 28.61
C LEU A 92 6.94 2.65 29.59
N LYS A 93 6.71 3.96 29.45
CA LYS A 93 7.09 5.00 30.43
C LYS A 93 5.91 5.93 30.64
N LYS A 94 5.71 6.44 31.86
CA LYS A 94 4.70 7.47 32.13
C LYS A 94 5.00 8.72 31.29
N SER A 95 3.95 9.38 30.80
CA SER A 95 4.02 10.54 29.92
C SER A 95 3.06 11.61 30.38
N ASP A 96 3.50 12.87 30.31
CA ASP A 96 2.65 14.05 30.56
C ASP A 96 1.88 14.49 29.30
N LYS A 97 2.00 13.74 28.19
CA LYS A 97 1.23 13.99 26.97
C LYS A 97 -0.26 13.78 27.26
N ILE A 98 -1.06 14.79 26.96
CA ILE A 98 -2.53 14.66 26.99
C ILE A 98 -2.95 13.77 25.83
N LEU A 99 -3.54 12.61 26.13
CA LEU A 99 -4.21 11.78 25.14
C LEU A 99 -5.48 12.46 24.67
N THR A 100 -5.39 13.19 23.56
CA THR A 100 -6.59 13.62 22.86
C THR A 100 -7.26 12.38 22.27
N LYS A 101 -8.37 11.96 22.87
CA LYS A 101 -9.20 10.89 22.32
C LYS A 101 -9.49 11.18 20.85
N LYS A 102 -9.06 10.27 19.97
CA LYS A 102 -9.24 10.41 18.53
C LYS A 102 -10.73 10.56 18.23
N TYR A 103 -11.08 11.60 17.49
CA TYR A 103 -12.47 11.82 17.09
C TYR A 103 -12.97 10.63 16.28
N ILE A 104 -14.05 9.99 16.76
CA ILE A 104 -14.73 8.93 16.02
C ILE A 104 -15.69 9.60 15.05
N ILE A 105 -15.50 9.36 13.75
CA ILE A 105 -16.33 9.96 12.70
C ILE A 105 -17.79 9.51 12.83
N SER A 106 -18.71 10.47 12.95
CA SER A 106 -20.14 10.19 13.06
C SER A 106 -20.76 9.86 11.70
N SER A 107 -21.96 9.26 11.71
CA SER A 107 -22.75 9.05 10.48
C SER A 107 -23.08 10.35 9.74
N SER A 108 -23.29 11.45 10.47
CA SER A 108 -23.52 12.77 9.86
C SER A 108 -22.28 13.30 9.17
N ASP A 109 -21.10 13.11 9.76
CA ASP A 109 -19.82 13.50 9.16
C ASP A 109 -19.49 12.67 7.92
N LYS A 110 -19.75 11.36 7.95
CA LYS A 110 -19.66 10.49 6.75
C LYS A 110 -20.55 10.99 5.63
N LYS A 111 -21.79 11.41 5.94
CA LYS A 111 -22.71 11.99 4.95
C LYS A 111 -22.19 13.30 4.37
N ILE A 112 -21.56 14.14 5.18
CA ILE A 112 -20.93 15.40 4.72
C ILE A 112 -19.74 15.07 3.80
N ALA A 113 -18.83 14.20 4.23
CA ALA A 113 -17.68 13.77 3.44
C ALA A 113 -18.15 13.16 2.11
N GLY A 114 -19.15 12.28 2.12
CA GLY A 114 -19.74 11.68 0.92
C GLY A 114 -20.31 12.71 -0.07
N LYS A 115 -21.00 13.75 0.42
CA LYS A 115 -21.46 14.87 -0.43
C LYS A 115 -20.31 15.62 -1.08
N VAL A 116 -19.23 15.87 -0.34
CA VAL A 116 -18.02 16.53 -0.86
C VAL A 116 -17.34 15.65 -1.91
N ILE A 117 -17.13 14.37 -1.60
CA ILE A 117 -16.56 13.37 -2.53
C ILE A 117 -17.41 13.28 -3.81
N GLY A 118 -18.74 13.30 -3.71
CA GLY A 118 -19.62 13.31 -4.87
C GLY A 118 -19.45 14.55 -5.76
N LYS A 119 -19.23 15.74 -5.18
CA LYS A 119 -18.89 16.95 -5.94
C LYS A 119 -17.50 16.85 -6.57
N ILE A 120 -16.52 16.34 -5.82
CA ILE A 120 -15.16 16.10 -6.32
C ILE A 120 -15.21 15.13 -7.51
N LYS A 121 -15.96 14.04 -7.43
CA LYS A 121 -16.13 13.08 -8.54
C LYS A 121 -16.62 13.75 -9.82
N LYS A 122 -17.60 14.65 -9.74
CA LYS A 122 -18.07 15.41 -10.91
C LYS A 122 -16.96 16.28 -11.52
N LEU A 123 -16.17 16.95 -10.68
CA LEU A 123 -15.05 17.80 -11.13
C LEU A 123 -13.88 16.98 -11.70
N VAL A 124 -13.58 15.85 -11.07
CA VAL A 124 -12.54 14.92 -11.50
C VAL A 124 -12.92 14.30 -12.85
N ASN A 125 -14.18 13.91 -13.04
CA ASN A 125 -14.67 13.42 -14.33
C ASN A 125 -14.59 14.45 -15.46
N SER A 126 -14.74 15.75 -15.15
CA SER A 126 -14.65 16.81 -16.17
C SER A 126 -13.22 17.31 -16.42
N LYS A 127 -12.37 17.31 -15.40
CA LYS A 127 -11.00 17.88 -15.46
C LYS A 127 -9.90 16.82 -15.56
N GLY A 128 -10.25 15.55 -15.42
CA GLY A 128 -9.33 14.41 -15.52
C GLY A 128 -8.44 14.20 -14.29
N ILE A 129 -7.56 13.21 -14.41
CA ILE A 129 -6.70 12.71 -13.35
C ILE A 129 -5.66 13.74 -12.85
N LYS A 130 -5.14 14.60 -13.71
CA LYS A 130 -4.21 15.67 -13.29
C LYS A 130 -4.85 16.59 -12.24
N TYR A 131 -6.14 16.90 -12.42
CA TYR A 131 -6.89 17.68 -11.43
C TYR A 131 -7.09 16.92 -10.11
N LYS A 132 -7.40 15.61 -10.19
CA LYS A 132 -7.52 14.72 -9.03
C LYS A 132 -6.23 14.74 -8.19
N GLU A 133 -5.07 14.54 -8.81
CA GLU A 133 -3.78 14.52 -8.11
C GLU A 133 -3.43 15.85 -7.45
N VAL A 134 -3.62 16.97 -8.17
CA VAL A 134 -3.40 18.32 -7.60
C VAL A 134 -4.33 18.58 -6.41
N LEU A 135 -5.59 18.13 -6.49
CA LEU A 135 -6.55 18.27 -5.40
C LEU A 135 -6.14 17.43 -4.17
N ILE A 136 -5.75 16.18 -4.37
CA ILE A 136 -5.26 15.29 -3.31
C ILE A 136 -4.05 15.93 -2.62
N TYR A 137 -3.06 16.40 -3.39
CA TYR A 137 -1.88 17.06 -2.83
C TYR A 137 -2.24 18.27 -1.96
N LYS A 138 -3.18 19.11 -2.41
CA LYS A 138 -3.66 20.27 -1.63
C LYS A 138 -4.39 19.86 -0.35
N LEU A 139 -5.20 18.81 -0.41
CA LEU A 139 -5.90 18.26 0.76
C LEU A 139 -4.92 17.67 1.76
N GLU A 140 -3.93 16.88 1.31
CA GLU A 140 -2.89 16.30 2.16
C GLU A 140 -2.01 17.38 2.79
N LYS A 141 -1.65 18.44 2.04
CA LYS A 141 -0.94 19.61 2.58
C LYS A 141 -1.75 20.32 3.67
N THR A 142 -3.07 20.38 3.50
CA THR A 142 -3.97 20.92 4.54
C THR A 142 -4.03 19.99 5.75
N LEU A 143 -4.16 18.68 5.54
CA LEU A 143 -4.20 17.68 6.61
C LEU A 143 -2.97 17.74 7.51
N ARG A 144 -1.76 17.92 6.94
CA ARG A 144 -0.50 18.06 7.68
C ARG A 144 -0.45 19.26 8.65
N LYS A 145 -1.30 20.27 8.44
CA LYS A 145 -1.38 21.45 9.33
C LYS A 145 -2.39 21.26 10.47
N LEU A 146 -3.16 20.18 10.47
CA LEU A 146 -4.18 19.90 11.47
C LEU A 146 -3.62 18.98 12.55
N LYS A 147 -4.04 19.21 13.79
CA LYS A 147 -3.74 18.28 14.88
C LYS A 147 -4.43 16.94 14.61
N GLU A 148 -3.62 15.88 14.59
CA GLU A 148 -4.09 14.52 14.38
C GLU A 148 -5.19 14.14 15.38
N GLY A 149 -6.17 13.36 14.91
CA GLY A 149 -7.30 12.91 15.72
C GLY A 149 -8.37 13.97 16.00
N THR A 150 -8.21 15.23 15.57
CA THR A 150 -9.31 16.21 15.63
C THR A 150 -10.42 15.91 14.62
N LYS A 151 -11.64 16.38 14.88
CA LYS A 151 -12.77 16.22 13.96
C LYS A 151 -12.46 16.69 12.53
N LYS A 152 -11.83 17.86 12.38
CA LYS A 152 -11.42 18.39 11.08
C LYS A 152 -10.41 17.47 10.39
N TYR A 153 -9.41 16.99 11.12
CA TYR A 153 -8.42 16.04 10.59
C TYR A 153 -9.10 14.78 10.05
N VAL A 154 -9.97 14.16 10.85
CA VAL A 154 -10.63 12.89 10.49
C VAL A 154 -11.54 13.06 9.26
N ILE A 155 -12.32 14.15 9.19
CA ILE A 155 -13.18 14.42 8.01
C ILE A 155 -12.36 14.67 6.76
N ILE A 156 -11.29 15.47 6.84
CA ILE A 156 -10.44 15.75 5.67
C ILE A 156 -9.73 14.48 5.21
N ASN A 157 -9.26 13.65 6.14
CA ASN A 157 -8.67 12.35 5.81
C ASN A 157 -9.69 11.44 5.09
N GLU A 158 -10.94 11.38 5.56
CA GLU A 158 -12.02 10.65 4.89
C GLU A 158 -12.25 11.14 3.46
N ILE A 159 -12.25 12.46 3.25
CA ILE A 159 -12.37 13.06 1.91
C ILE A 159 -11.18 12.70 1.03
N ILE A 160 -9.95 12.72 1.54
CA ILE A 160 -8.74 12.34 0.78
C ILE A 160 -8.84 10.88 0.34
N VAL A 161 -9.15 9.97 1.27
CA VAL A 161 -9.29 8.53 0.99
C VAL A 161 -10.41 8.30 -0.03
N GLY A 162 -11.57 8.92 0.17
CA GLY A 162 -12.68 8.83 -0.78
C GLY A 162 -12.33 9.40 -2.16
N THR A 163 -11.54 10.48 -2.21
CA THR A 163 -11.08 11.08 -3.48
C THR A 163 -10.11 10.16 -4.22
N LYS A 164 -9.16 9.53 -3.52
CA LYS A 164 -8.22 8.57 -4.11
C LYS A 164 -8.93 7.37 -4.73
N LYS A 165 -10.03 6.91 -4.13
CA LYS A 165 -10.89 5.84 -4.63
C LYS A 165 -11.80 6.24 -5.81
N ILE A 166 -11.83 7.50 -6.22
CA ILE A 166 -12.60 7.90 -7.41
C ILE A 166 -11.95 7.25 -8.63
N SER A 167 -12.60 6.21 -9.13
CA SER A 167 -12.32 5.66 -10.45
C SER A 167 -12.66 6.71 -11.49
N LEU A 168 -11.69 6.98 -12.35
CA LEU A 168 -11.90 7.78 -13.53
C LEU A 168 -12.24 6.85 -14.67
N GLU A 169 -13.36 7.11 -15.33
CA GLU A 169 -13.51 6.65 -16.70
C GLU A 169 -12.34 7.24 -17.50
N PRO A 170 -11.64 6.48 -18.35
CA PRO A 170 -10.48 6.98 -19.10
C PRO A 170 -10.86 8.19 -19.95
N THR A 171 -10.74 9.38 -19.37
CA THR A 171 -10.90 10.66 -20.08
C THR A 171 -9.81 10.82 -21.14
N TYR A 172 -8.77 9.97 -21.10
CA TYR A 172 -7.74 9.78 -22.13
C TYR A 172 -8.13 8.87 -23.30
N THR A 173 -9.43 8.59 -23.41
CA THR A 173 -9.98 8.23 -24.71
C THR A 173 -9.65 9.24 -25.81
N ARG A 174 -9.02 10.40 -25.61
CA ARG A 174 -8.61 11.24 -26.75
C ARG A 174 -7.67 10.49 -27.69
N HIS A 175 -6.56 9.93 -27.21
CA HIS A 175 -5.64 9.17 -28.08
C HIS A 175 -6.28 7.86 -28.54
N TYR A 176 -6.91 7.12 -27.62
CA TYR A 176 -7.62 5.89 -27.98
C TYR A 176 -8.76 6.11 -28.98
N LYS A 177 -9.54 7.19 -28.88
CA LYS A 177 -10.61 7.54 -29.83
C LYS A 177 -10.04 8.08 -31.13
N LYS A 178 -8.99 8.92 -31.05
CA LYS A 178 -8.33 9.48 -32.24
C LYS A 178 -7.79 8.36 -33.13
N TYR A 179 -7.20 7.32 -32.53
CA TYR A 179 -6.60 6.19 -33.22
C TYR A 179 -7.36 4.88 -33.00
N LYS A 180 -8.66 4.98 -32.71
CA LYS A 180 -9.64 3.88 -32.54
C LYS A 180 -9.14 2.62 -31.83
N ILE A 181 -8.26 2.78 -30.84
CA ILE A 181 -7.65 1.67 -30.08
C ILE A 181 -8.75 0.89 -29.34
N ASP A 182 -8.93 -0.39 -29.69
CA ASP A 182 -9.78 -1.32 -28.97
C ASP A 182 -9.05 -1.85 -27.73
N MET A 183 -9.26 -1.16 -26.62
CA MET A 183 -8.71 -1.56 -25.33
C MET A 183 -9.24 -2.90 -24.80
N ASN A 184 -10.40 -3.38 -25.26
CA ASN A 184 -10.88 -4.71 -24.88
C ASN A 184 -10.04 -5.80 -25.57
N LYS A 185 -9.72 -5.60 -26.85
CA LYS A 185 -8.80 -6.48 -27.59
C LYS A 185 -7.38 -6.43 -27.00
N VAL A 186 -6.88 -5.24 -26.66
CA VAL A 186 -5.56 -5.09 -26.01
C VAL A 186 -5.51 -5.85 -24.68
N LYS A 187 -6.50 -5.65 -23.80
CA LYS A 187 -6.57 -6.33 -22.50
C LYS A 187 -6.70 -7.84 -22.66
N SER A 188 -7.65 -8.32 -23.46
CA SER A 188 -7.84 -9.75 -23.67
C SER A 188 -6.54 -10.41 -24.15
N THR A 189 -5.89 -9.84 -25.16
CA THR A 189 -4.61 -10.32 -25.70
C THR A 189 -3.51 -10.36 -24.64
N TRP A 190 -3.34 -9.27 -23.87
CA TRP A 190 -2.34 -9.19 -22.79
C TRP A 190 -2.53 -10.32 -21.76
N LYS A 191 -3.76 -10.51 -21.27
CA LYS A 191 -4.09 -11.59 -20.32
C LYS A 191 -3.88 -12.96 -20.95
N ASP A 192 -4.20 -13.16 -22.22
CA ASP A 192 -4.06 -14.46 -22.87
C ASP A 192 -2.60 -14.89 -23.02
N TRP A 193 -1.67 -13.95 -23.25
CA TRP A 193 -0.24 -14.23 -23.17
C TRP A 193 0.20 -14.65 -21.77
N HIS A 194 -0.25 -13.93 -20.72
CA HIS A 194 0.03 -14.30 -19.33
C HIS A 194 -0.52 -15.68 -19.00
N ASN A 195 -1.77 -15.95 -19.39
CA ASN A 195 -2.45 -17.21 -19.11
C ASN A 195 -1.87 -18.38 -19.90
N THR A 196 -1.30 -18.14 -21.08
CA THR A 196 -0.53 -19.17 -21.80
C THR A 196 0.69 -19.58 -20.98
N ALA A 197 1.52 -18.62 -20.56
CA ALA A 197 2.69 -18.91 -19.71
C ALA A 197 2.33 -19.60 -18.38
N ARG A 198 1.19 -19.24 -17.79
CA ARG A 198 0.69 -19.84 -16.54
C ARG A 198 0.15 -21.25 -16.74
N ARG A 199 -0.56 -21.51 -17.85
CA ARG A 199 -1.07 -22.84 -18.20
C ARG A 199 0.07 -23.84 -18.38
N ASP A 200 1.16 -23.43 -19.03
CA ASP A 200 2.34 -24.29 -19.23
C ASP A 200 3.01 -24.70 -17.90
N LEU A 201 2.76 -23.97 -16.83
CA LEU A 201 3.25 -24.23 -15.48
C LEU A 201 2.21 -24.88 -14.56
N GLY A 202 0.98 -25.10 -15.04
CA GLY A 202 -0.10 -25.69 -14.24
C GLY A 202 -0.58 -24.83 -13.07
N VAL A 203 -0.39 -23.50 -13.13
CA VAL A 203 -0.86 -22.57 -12.08
C VAL A 203 -2.19 -21.90 -12.47
N SER A 204 -2.95 -21.44 -11.48
CA SER A 204 -4.26 -20.80 -11.65
C SER A 204 -4.24 -19.69 -12.69
N LEU A 205 -5.18 -19.65 -13.63
CA LEU A 205 -5.22 -18.58 -14.63
C LEU A 205 -5.64 -17.23 -14.03
N TYR A 206 -5.12 -16.15 -14.60
CA TYR A 206 -5.51 -14.81 -14.25
C TYR A 206 -6.91 -14.46 -14.78
N THR A 207 -7.64 -13.73 -13.93
CA THR A 207 -8.91 -13.08 -14.25
C THR A 207 -8.77 -11.57 -14.08
N TYR A 208 -9.35 -10.80 -14.99
CA TYR A 208 -9.29 -9.34 -14.92
C TYR A 208 -10.10 -8.81 -13.73
N ASP A 209 -9.61 -7.72 -13.13
CA ASP A 209 -10.36 -6.93 -12.16
C ASP A 209 -10.17 -5.44 -12.40
N SER A 210 -11.28 -4.70 -12.52
CA SER A 210 -11.26 -3.27 -12.86
C SER A 210 -10.60 -2.40 -11.79
N ARG A 211 -10.53 -2.84 -10.52
CA ARG A 211 -9.79 -2.14 -9.48
C ARG A 211 -8.30 -2.06 -9.80
N LEU A 212 -7.73 -3.15 -10.35
CA LEU A 212 -6.34 -3.21 -10.79
C LEU A 212 -6.13 -2.39 -12.06
N ASP A 213 -7.04 -2.45 -13.03
CA ASP A 213 -6.99 -1.62 -14.24
C ASP A 213 -6.90 -0.13 -13.89
N ASN A 214 -7.77 0.33 -12.98
CA ASN A 214 -7.80 1.72 -12.55
C ASN A 214 -6.50 2.12 -11.86
N SER A 215 -6.02 1.31 -10.91
CA SER A 215 -4.78 1.56 -10.20
C SER A 215 -3.56 1.59 -11.12
N ALA A 216 -3.50 0.66 -12.08
CA ALA A 216 -2.42 0.56 -13.05
C ALA A 216 -2.47 1.73 -14.03
N TYR A 217 -3.66 2.09 -14.52
CA TYR A 217 -3.87 3.22 -15.43
C TYR A 217 -3.42 4.53 -14.79
N GLU A 218 -3.83 4.79 -13.54
CA GLU A 218 -3.40 5.99 -12.84
C GLU A 218 -1.88 6.07 -12.70
N TRP A 219 -1.21 4.93 -12.49
CA TRP A 219 0.24 4.89 -12.40
C TRP A 219 0.91 5.17 -13.75
N SER A 220 0.48 4.46 -14.81
CA SER A 220 0.95 4.69 -16.18
C SER A 220 0.78 6.15 -16.59
N TYR A 221 -0.34 6.77 -16.23
CA TYR A 221 -0.58 8.18 -16.49
C TYR A 221 0.41 9.09 -15.78
N ILE A 222 0.65 8.88 -14.48
CA ILE A 222 1.61 9.68 -13.73
C ILE A 222 3.03 9.52 -14.31
N SER A 223 3.39 8.31 -14.74
CA SER A 223 4.67 8.03 -15.41
C SER A 223 4.80 8.78 -16.73
N ASP A 224 3.73 8.83 -17.54
CA ASP A 224 3.68 9.65 -18.76
C ASP A 224 3.92 11.13 -18.46
N GLN A 225 3.21 11.69 -17.48
CA GLN A 225 3.38 13.10 -17.11
C GLN A 225 4.78 13.43 -16.57
N LYS A 226 5.48 12.44 -15.99
CA LYS A 226 6.87 12.57 -15.52
C LYS A 226 7.90 12.33 -16.63
N GLY A 227 7.51 11.69 -17.74
CA GLY A 227 8.42 11.24 -18.79
C GLY A 227 9.24 9.98 -18.44
N VAL A 228 9.03 9.40 -17.25
CA VAL A 228 9.87 8.33 -16.66
C VAL A 228 9.00 7.19 -16.16
N MET A 229 9.43 5.96 -16.45
CA MET A 229 8.81 4.75 -15.90
C MET A 229 9.71 4.15 -14.82
N GLU A 230 9.24 4.17 -13.58
CA GLU A 230 9.93 3.64 -12.40
C GLU A 230 8.91 3.19 -11.35
N HIS A 231 9.35 2.36 -10.40
CA HIS A 231 8.48 1.93 -9.29
C HIS A 231 8.40 2.98 -8.15
N LYS A 232 9.33 3.94 -8.11
CA LYS A 232 9.36 5.01 -7.11
C LYS A 232 8.12 5.90 -7.21
N ARG A 233 7.40 6.06 -6.10
CA ARG A 233 6.24 6.95 -6.06
C ARG A 233 6.66 8.39 -5.75
N ASN A 234 7.72 8.55 -4.98
CA ASN A 234 8.37 9.82 -4.61
C ASN A 234 9.88 9.79 -4.90
N TYR A 235 10.48 10.97 -4.98
CA TYR A 235 11.91 11.14 -5.28
C TYR A 235 12.86 10.38 -4.33
N PHE A 236 12.51 10.31 -3.05
CA PHE A 236 13.33 9.66 -2.01
C PHE A 236 13.05 8.17 -1.84
N ASP A 237 12.10 7.60 -2.60
CA ASP A 237 11.81 6.18 -2.50
C ASP A 237 12.99 5.36 -3.05
N VAL A 238 13.27 4.22 -2.44
CA VAL A 238 14.14 3.21 -3.06
C VAL A 238 13.49 2.68 -4.33
N TYR A 239 14.29 2.12 -5.26
CA TYR A 239 13.82 1.75 -6.59
C TYR A 239 12.51 0.94 -6.55
N TYR A 240 12.47 -0.16 -5.79
CA TYR A 240 11.25 -0.92 -5.53
C TYR A 240 10.93 -0.92 -4.02
N ASP A 241 10.00 -0.07 -3.58
CA ASP A 241 9.49 -0.06 -2.21
C ASP A 241 8.11 -0.71 -2.15
N TYR A 242 8.09 -1.98 -1.72
CA TYR A 242 6.87 -2.75 -1.63
C TYR A 242 5.80 -2.11 -0.73
N LYS A 243 6.19 -1.47 0.38
CA LYS A 243 5.23 -0.84 1.29
C LYS A 243 4.58 0.39 0.67
N VAL A 244 5.35 1.15 -0.11
CA VAL A 244 4.84 2.31 -0.83
C VAL A 244 3.90 1.88 -1.97
N ILE A 245 4.22 0.79 -2.69
CA ILE A 245 3.34 0.21 -3.72
C ILE A 245 2.07 -0.37 -3.09
N GLU A 246 2.19 -1.12 -1.99
CA GLU A 246 1.04 -1.64 -1.25
C GLU A 246 0.15 -0.49 -0.74
N LYS A 247 0.76 0.59 -0.27
CA LYS A 247 0.02 1.81 0.08
C LYS A 247 -0.71 2.40 -1.12
N TRP A 248 -0.07 2.47 -2.30
CA TRP A 248 -0.72 2.93 -3.54
C TRP A 248 -1.98 2.11 -3.86
N PHE A 249 -1.89 0.78 -3.70
CA PHE A 249 -2.97 -0.17 -3.93
C PHE A 249 -4.11 0.09 -2.93
N ASN A 250 -3.80 0.11 -1.63
CA ASN A 250 -4.77 0.31 -0.55
C ASN A 250 -5.50 1.66 -0.66
N ASP A 251 -4.76 2.72 -0.97
CA ASP A 251 -5.29 4.08 -1.18
C ASP A 251 -6.35 4.12 -2.31
N ARG A 252 -6.28 3.17 -3.25
CA ARG A 252 -7.20 3.03 -4.41
C ARG A 252 -8.21 1.90 -4.24
N GLY A 253 -8.30 1.29 -3.05
CA GLY A 253 -9.22 0.19 -2.78
C GLY A 253 -8.82 -1.15 -3.39
N VAL A 254 -7.56 -1.29 -3.80
CA VAL A 254 -6.96 -2.58 -4.15
C VAL A 254 -6.38 -3.17 -2.88
N ILE A 255 -7.18 -3.96 -2.16
CA ILE A 255 -6.75 -4.61 -0.91
C ILE A 255 -6.68 -6.12 -1.14
N CYS A 256 -5.47 -6.64 -1.25
CA CYS A 256 -5.22 -8.05 -1.57
C CYS A 256 -5.14 -8.93 -0.32
N LYS A 257 -5.71 -10.12 -0.38
CA LYS A 257 -5.59 -11.17 0.66
C LYS A 257 -4.16 -11.67 0.73
N VAL A 258 -3.65 -11.92 1.94
CA VAL A 258 -2.37 -12.62 2.08
C VAL A 258 -2.57 -14.10 1.75
N LYS A 259 -1.84 -14.61 0.76
CA LYS A 259 -1.75 -16.04 0.42
C LYS A 259 -0.30 -16.44 0.36
N ASN A 260 0.13 -17.37 1.23
CA ASN A 260 1.50 -17.87 1.26
C ASN A 260 2.58 -16.76 1.24
N ARG A 261 2.35 -15.69 2.01
CA ARG A 261 3.20 -14.48 2.09
C ARG A 261 3.20 -13.58 0.84
N ALA A 262 2.40 -13.89 -0.17
CA ALA A 262 2.13 -13.01 -1.32
C ALA A 262 0.82 -12.22 -1.10
N THR A 263 0.73 -11.03 -1.70
CA THR A 263 -0.51 -10.24 -1.78
C THR A 263 -0.68 -9.65 -3.18
N SER A 264 0.29 -8.86 -3.62
CA SER A 264 0.27 -8.13 -4.88
C SER A 264 1.66 -8.01 -5.49
N SER A 265 1.70 -7.66 -6.76
CA SER A 265 2.92 -7.34 -7.49
C SER A 265 2.64 -6.28 -8.57
N GLU A 266 3.70 -5.72 -9.13
CA GLU A 266 3.66 -4.73 -10.21
C GLU A 266 4.75 -5.05 -11.24
N SER A 267 4.37 -5.00 -12.51
CA SER A 267 5.30 -4.94 -13.64
C SER A 267 5.07 -3.64 -14.39
N ILE A 268 6.16 -2.95 -14.77
CA ILE A 268 6.08 -1.68 -15.49
C ILE A 268 6.96 -1.70 -16.73
N GLY A 269 6.59 -0.90 -17.72
CA GLY A 269 7.34 -0.79 -18.97
C GLY A 269 7.10 0.54 -19.65
N LYS A 270 8.09 0.98 -20.43
CA LYS A 270 7.96 2.10 -21.35
C LYS A 270 8.49 1.64 -22.69
N TYR A 271 7.72 1.86 -23.73
CA TYR A 271 8.15 1.58 -25.09
C TYR A 271 7.44 2.52 -26.05
N GLY A 272 7.61 2.30 -27.34
CA GLY A 272 6.92 3.09 -28.35
C GLY A 272 6.33 2.23 -29.46
N TYR A 273 5.41 2.82 -30.19
CA TYR A 273 4.78 2.21 -31.34
C TYR A 273 4.55 3.26 -32.41
N LYS A 274 4.55 2.82 -33.66
CA LYS A 274 4.23 3.67 -34.80
C LYS A 274 2.75 3.48 -35.15
N CYS A 275 2.05 4.58 -35.40
CA CYS A 275 0.62 4.58 -35.68
C CYS A 275 0.33 5.43 -36.92
N THR A 276 0.32 4.81 -38.09
CA THR A 276 0.08 5.50 -39.37
C THR A 276 -1.39 5.57 -39.76
N ASP A 277 -2.23 4.77 -39.11
CA ASP A 277 -3.61 4.52 -39.52
C ASP A 277 -4.60 5.14 -38.54
N ASN A 278 -5.89 5.07 -38.88
CA ASN A 278 -6.96 5.58 -38.01
C ASN A 278 -7.35 4.62 -36.89
N ASP A 279 -6.96 3.34 -37.00
CA ASP A 279 -7.06 2.33 -35.96
C ASP A 279 -5.66 1.73 -35.79
N CYS A 280 -5.07 1.89 -34.61
CA CYS A 280 -3.72 1.42 -34.32
C CYS A 280 -3.69 0.32 -33.25
N THR A 281 -4.79 -0.41 -33.11
CA THR A 281 -4.94 -1.46 -32.08
C THR A 281 -3.87 -2.53 -32.22
N ASP A 282 -3.64 -3.01 -33.45
CA ASP A 282 -2.70 -4.10 -33.70
C ASP A 282 -1.24 -3.66 -33.57
N GLU A 283 -0.90 -2.44 -33.98
CA GLU A 283 0.42 -1.85 -33.79
C GLU A 283 0.76 -1.69 -32.29
N LEU A 284 -0.22 -1.25 -31.50
CA LEU A 284 -0.05 -1.17 -30.05
C LEU A 284 0.11 -2.57 -29.42
N ILE A 285 -0.70 -3.56 -29.85
CA ILE A 285 -0.58 -4.94 -29.38
C ILE A 285 0.80 -5.52 -29.74
N ASN A 286 1.23 -5.38 -30.98
CA ASN A 286 2.53 -5.88 -31.44
C ASN A 286 3.67 -5.23 -30.65
N SER A 287 3.58 -3.93 -30.39
CA SER A 287 4.55 -3.23 -29.55
C SER A 287 4.51 -3.68 -28.08
N LEU A 288 3.33 -3.96 -27.53
CA LEU A 288 3.20 -4.52 -26.17
C LEU A 288 3.77 -5.93 -26.06
N LYS A 289 3.71 -6.72 -27.14
CA LYS A 289 4.30 -8.05 -27.19
C LYS A 289 5.80 -7.99 -26.91
N GLU A 290 6.51 -6.98 -27.40
CA GLU A 290 7.94 -6.76 -27.11
C GLU A 290 8.19 -6.61 -25.59
N ILE A 291 7.37 -5.83 -24.89
CA ILE A 291 7.48 -5.69 -23.43
C ILE A 291 7.20 -7.02 -22.72
N PHE A 292 6.15 -7.73 -23.14
CA PHE A 292 5.82 -9.04 -22.58
C PHE A 292 6.97 -10.04 -22.78
N ASP A 293 7.59 -10.06 -23.95
CA ASP A 293 8.70 -10.96 -24.25
C ASP A 293 9.96 -10.61 -23.46
N ILE A 294 10.22 -9.32 -23.20
CA ILE A 294 11.26 -8.90 -22.24
C ILE A 294 10.97 -9.46 -20.85
N TYR A 295 9.73 -9.37 -20.35
CA TYR A 295 9.38 -9.96 -19.04
C TYR A 295 9.58 -11.48 -19.02
N MET A 296 9.22 -12.18 -20.09
CA MET A 296 9.36 -13.63 -20.19
C MET A 296 10.81 -14.08 -20.37
N ALA A 297 11.66 -13.26 -21.00
CA ALA A 297 13.09 -13.52 -21.17
C ALA A 297 13.85 -13.55 -19.84
N GLU A 298 13.26 -13.04 -18.76
CA GLU A 298 13.84 -13.13 -17.43
C GLU A 298 13.76 -14.55 -16.81
N LYS A 299 13.10 -15.50 -17.49
CA LYS A 299 13.02 -16.90 -17.06
C LYS A 299 14.42 -17.48 -16.83
N GLY A 300 14.61 -18.05 -15.65
CA GLY A 300 15.88 -18.68 -15.26
C GLY A 300 16.92 -17.71 -14.69
N LEU A 301 16.69 -16.40 -14.73
CA LEU A 301 17.55 -15.44 -14.04
C LEU A 301 17.32 -15.50 -12.52
N SER A 302 18.29 -14.99 -11.75
CA SER A 302 18.15 -14.82 -10.30
C SER A 302 17.41 -13.54 -9.95
N TYR A 303 16.85 -13.47 -8.74
CA TYR A 303 16.23 -12.24 -8.24
C TYR A 303 17.32 -11.16 -8.00
N PRO A 304 17.10 -9.88 -8.34
CA PRO A 304 15.84 -9.26 -8.79
C PRO A 304 15.58 -9.30 -10.30
N ALA A 305 16.50 -9.82 -11.11
CA ALA A 305 16.41 -9.81 -12.57
C ALA A 305 15.28 -10.70 -13.14
N ASN A 306 14.62 -11.52 -12.32
CA ASN A 306 13.46 -12.34 -12.69
C ASN A 306 12.12 -11.88 -12.12
N ALA A 307 12.05 -10.63 -11.65
CA ALA A 307 10.88 -10.12 -10.94
C ALA A 307 9.61 -10.11 -11.81
N HIS A 308 9.71 -9.73 -13.09
CA HIS A 308 8.55 -9.69 -13.98
C HIS A 308 8.09 -11.10 -14.35
N TYR A 309 9.00 -11.99 -14.74
CA TYR A 309 8.66 -13.40 -14.96
C TYR A 309 7.98 -14.02 -13.74
N LYS A 310 8.55 -13.81 -12.54
CA LYS A 310 7.95 -14.30 -11.29
C LYS A 310 6.56 -13.72 -11.04
N ALA A 311 6.34 -12.44 -11.33
CA ALA A 311 5.03 -11.83 -11.19
C ALA A 311 4.02 -12.47 -12.15
N ILE A 312 4.40 -12.79 -13.39
CA ILE A 312 3.55 -13.45 -14.38
C ILE A 312 3.18 -14.87 -13.92
N THR A 313 4.14 -15.62 -13.37
CA THR A 313 3.99 -17.05 -13.08
C THR A 313 3.69 -17.39 -11.62
N HIS A 314 3.44 -16.39 -10.76
CA HIS A 314 3.23 -16.61 -9.34
C HIS A 314 1.98 -17.47 -9.07
N ALA A 315 2.13 -18.59 -8.34
CA ALA A 315 1.04 -19.56 -8.14
C ALA A 315 -0.14 -19.01 -7.33
N ASP A 316 0.14 -18.20 -6.30
CA ASP A 316 -0.90 -17.65 -5.41
C ASP A 316 -1.63 -16.40 -5.96
N ILE A 317 -1.12 -15.80 -7.04
CA ILE A 317 -1.73 -14.63 -7.67
C ILE A 317 -2.79 -15.13 -8.65
N SER A 318 -3.98 -14.51 -8.68
CA SER A 318 -5.07 -14.92 -9.60
C SER A 318 -5.78 -13.77 -10.31
N LYS A 319 -5.43 -12.52 -9.98
CA LYS A 319 -6.02 -11.31 -10.53
C LYS A 319 -4.97 -10.48 -11.26
N ILE A 320 -5.37 -9.91 -12.39
CA ILE A 320 -4.55 -9.04 -13.21
C ILE A 320 -5.34 -7.77 -13.57
N GLY A 321 -4.64 -6.65 -13.72
CA GLY A 321 -5.14 -5.45 -14.37
C GLY A 321 -4.07 -4.80 -15.23
N LEU A 322 -4.50 -4.12 -16.28
CA LEU A 322 -3.64 -3.46 -17.26
C LEU A 322 -3.97 -1.97 -17.32
N GLY A 323 -2.94 -1.16 -17.08
CA GLY A 323 -2.92 0.27 -17.27
C GLY A 323 -2.04 0.65 -18.45
N LEU A 324 -2.53 1.55 -19.29
CA LEU A 324 -1.78 2.13 -20.39
C LEU A 324 -1.98 3.65 -20.40
N ALA A 325 -0.90 4.40 -20.62
CA ALA A 325 -0.95 5.81 -20.94
C ALA A 325 -0.11 6.05 -22.19
N ILE A 326 -0.72 6.65 -23.21
CA ILE A 326 -0.05 6.99 -24.46
C ILE A 326 0.18 8.50 -24.46
N SER A 327 1.41 8.92 -24.73
CA SER A 327 1.76 10.33 -24.80
C SER A 327 0.99 11.02 -25.94
N ASP A 328 0.38 12.17 -25.64
CA ASP A 328 -0.46 12.92 -26.61
C ASP A 328 0.35 13.47 -27.81
N ALA A 329 1.67 13.66 -27.64
CA ALA A 329 2.57 14.14 -28.67
C ALA A 329 3.45 13.00 -29.19
N PRO A 330 3.67 12.90 -30.52
CA PRO A 330 4.68 12.00 -31.04
C PRO A 330 6.05 12.40 -30.51
N VAL A 331 6.97 11.42 -30.43
CA VAL A 331 8.38 11.69 -30.16
C VAL A 331 8.87 12.56 -31.32
N ASP A 332 9.23 13.80 -31.04
CA ASP A 332 9.64 14.75 -32.06
C ASP A 332 10.96 14.34 -32.71
N GLU A 333 11.19 14.90 -33.89
CA GLU A 333 12.24 14.68 -34.89
C GLU A 333 13.73 14.67 -34.44
N ASN A 334 14.01 14.70 -33.14
CA ASN A 334 15.34 14.59 -32.53
C ASN A 334 15.46 13.46 -31.46
N GLY A 335 14.42 12.65 -31.27
CA GLY A 335 14.43 11.46 -30.41
C GLY A 335 14.36 10.15 -31.20
N TRP A 336 14.53 9.00 -30.51
CA TRP A 336 14.33 7.66 -31.08
C TRP A 336 12.84 7.44 -31.40
N GLY A 337 12.36 8.03 -32.50
CA GLY A 337 10.97 7.94 -32.96
C GLY A 337 10.69 8.96 -34.06
N GLY A 338 10.31 8.48 -35.24
CA GLY A 338 9.98 9.34 -36.38
C GLY A 338 8.53 9.83 -36.38
N LYS A 339 8.10 10.44 -37.48
CA LYS A 339 6.70 10.82 -37.71
C LYS A 339 5.75 9.68 -37.36
N ASN A 340 4.68 10.01 -36.61
CA ASN A 340 3.66 9.08 -36.13
C ASN A 340 4.14 8.03 -35.10
N TYR A 341 5.26 8.27 -34.43
CA TYR A 341 5.75 7.42 -33.35
C TYR A 341 5.31 7.96 -32.00
N TYR A 342 4.73 7.11 -31.16
CA TYR A 342 4.20 7.48 -29.85
C TYR A 342 4.83 6.63 -28.75
N ASN A 343 5.21 7.28 -27.65
CA ASN A 343 5.55 6.57 -26.43
C ASN A 343 4.29 6.11 -25.70
N TYR A 344 4.40 4.99 -25.02
CA TYR A 344 3.44 4.60 -24.02
C TYR A 344 4.13 4.05 -22.76
N TYR A 345 3.37 4.14 -21.68
CA TYR A 345 3.71 3.71 -20.34
C TYR A 345 2.72 2.61 -19.99
N VAL A 346 3.23 1.42 -19.67
CA VAL A 346 2.42 0.26 -19.30
C VAL A 346 2.66 -0.13 -17.86
N THR A 347 1.58 -0.45 -17.17
CA THR A 347 1.63 -0.99 -15.82
C THR A 347 0.72 -2.21 -15.77
N THR A 348 1.25 -3.33 -15.30
CA THR A 348 0.46 -4.52 -14.96
C THR A 348 0.43 -4.66 -13.45
N HIS A 349 -0.75 -4.62 -12.86
CA HIS A 349 -0.95 -4.86 -11.43
C HIS A 349 -1.51 -6.26 -11.22
N TYR A 350 -0.98 -6.91 -10.20
CA TYR A 350 -1.34 -8.26 -9.84
C TYR A 350 -1.87 -8.31 -8.42
N CYS A 351 -2.81 -9.20 -8.17
CA CYS A 351 -3.36 -9.44 -6.84
C CYS A 351 -3.68 -10.92 -6.66
N THR A 352 -3.50 -11.44 -5.45
CA THR A 352 -3.95 -12.77 -5.02
C THR A 352 -5.46 -12.90 -5.22
N GLU A 353 -6.22 -12.26 -4.35
CA GLU A 353 -7.67 -12.11 -4.30
C GLU A 353 -7.97 -10.85 -3.49
N PHE A 354 -9.17 -10.31 -3.60
CA PHE A 354 -9.55 -9.13 -2.82
C PHE A 354 -10.13 -9.52 -1.45
N ILE A 355 -9.89 -8.66 -0.45
CA ILE A 355 -10.66 -8.65 0.80
C ILE A 355 -11.97 -7.91 0.49
N ASP A 356 -13.09 -8.62 0.56
CA ASP A 356 -14.43 -8.05 0.36
C ASP A 356 -14.91 -7.26 1.58
#